data_AF-A0A453JBM2-F1
#
_entry.id   AF-A0A453JBM2-F1
#
_cell.length_a   1.000
_cell.length_b   1.000
_cell.length_c   1.000
_cell.angle_alpha   90.00
_cell.angle_beta   90.00
_cell.angle_gamma   90.00
#
_symmetry.space_group_name_H-M   'P 1'
#
loop_
_entity.id
_entity.type
_entity.pdbx_description
1 polymer ?
#
loop_
_entity_poly.entity_id
_entity_poly.type
_entity_poly.pdbx_seq_one_letter_code
_entity_poly.pdbx_strand_id
1 'polypeptide(L)'
;GDVFADDQNELIVASAEMLYGLIHARYILTTKGLAAMLEKFKNCDFGRCPRVSCSGQPCLPMGQSDIPRSSTVKIYCPKCEDLYYPRSKHQAS
;
A
#
# COMPACT_ATOMS: atom_id res chain seq x y z
N GLY A 1 23.31 29.58 -4.95
CA GLY A 1 21.90 29.87 -4.64
C GLY A 1 21.04 28.81 -5.30
N ASP A 2 21.09 27.59 -4.77
CA ASP A 2 20.40 26.42 -5.37
C ASP A 2 19.88 25.45 -4.30
N VAL A 3 20.58 25.33 -3.16
CA VAL A 3 20.15 24.50 -2.01
C VAL A 3 18.74 24.85 -1.50
N PHE A 4 18.38 26.14 -1.45
CA PHE A 4 17.05 26.56 -0.99
C PHE A 4 15.91 26.20 -1.95
N ALA A 5 16.20 26.01 -3.25
CA ALA A 5 15.21 25.59 -4.23
C ALA A 5 15.02 24.06 -4.17
N ASP A 6 16.09 23.32 -3.91
CA ASP A 6 16.04 21.86 -3.71
C ASP A 6 15.22 21.49 -2.46
N ASP A 7 15.44 22.18 -1.33
CA ASP A 7 14.67 21.95 -0.10
C ASP A 7 13.17 22.20 -0.30
N GLN A 8 12.80 23.23 -1.06
CA GLN A 8 11.40 23.51 -1.40
C GLN A 8 10.81 22.43 -2.31
N ASN A 9 11.59 21.94 -3.27
CA ASN A 9 11.16 20.88 -4.17
C ASN A 9 10.92 19.56 -3.40
N GLU A 10 11.78 19.21 -2.44
CA GLU A 10 11.58 18.03 -1.58
C GLU A 10 10.28 18.11 -0.78
N LEU A 11 9.97 19.28 -0.20
CA LEU A 11 8.72 19.50 0.52
C LEU A 11 7.49 19.34 -0.38
N ILE A 12 7.56 19.82 -1.63
CA ILE A 12 6.49 19.65 -2.62
C ILE A 12 6.30 18.18 -2.96
N VAL A 13 7.38 17.43 -3.21
CA VAL A 13 7.33 16.00 -3.53
C VAL A 13 6.72 15.21 -2.37
N ALA A 14 7.17 15.44 -1.14
CA ALA A 14 6.64 14.78 0.06
C ALA A 14 5.14 15.09 0.28
N SER A 15 4.73 16.32 0.01
CA SER A 15 3.31 16.72 0.10
C SER A 15 2.46 16.07 -0.98
N ALA A 16 2.97 15.97 -2.21
CA ALA A 16 2.29 15.33 -3.32
C ALA A 16 2.13 13.82 -3.10
N GLU A 17 3.15 13.15 -2.57
CA GLU A 17 3.09 11.74 -2.19
C GLU A 17 2.01 11.49 -1.13
N MET A 18 1.99 12.30 -0.07
CA MET A 18 0.98 12.20 0.98
C MET A 18 -0.43 12.45 0.43
N LEU A 19 -0.61 13.48 -0.40
CA LEU A 19 -1.89 13.79 -1.03
C LEU A 19 -2.37 12.65 -1.94
N TYR A 20 -1.48 12.07 -2.74
CA TYR A 20 -1.78 10.92 -3.56
C TYR A 20 -2.24 9.73 -2.70
N GLY A 21 -1.54 9.42 -1.61
CA GLY A 21 -1.94 8.36 -0.68
C GLY A 21 -3.35 8.56 -0.11
N LEU A 22 -3.68 9.78 0.31
CA LEU A 22 -5.01 10.13 0.84
C LEU A 22 -6.12 10.02 -0.22
N ILE A 23 -5.85 10.46 -1.44
CA ILE A 23 -6.79 10.31 -2.56
C ILE A 23 -6.95 8.82 -2.91
N HIS A 24 -5.84 8.07 -2.94
CA HIS A 24 -5.81 6.66 -3.29
C HIS A 24 -6.65 5.82 -2.31
N ALA A 25 -6.54 6.08 -1.00
CA ALA A 25 -7.35 5.41 0.03
C ALA A 25 -8.86 5.53 -0.22
N ARG A 26 -9.33 6.67 -0.76
CA ARG A 26 -10.73 6.86 -1.16
C ARG A 26 -11.02 6.26 -2.53
N TYR A 27 -10.10 6.39 -3.47
CA TYR A 27 -10.24 5.89 -4.84
C TYR A 27 -10.51 4.38 -4.87
N ILE A 28 -9.77 3.59 -4.07
CA ILE A 28 -9.92 2.12 -4.05
C ILE A 28 -11.28 1.63 -3.54
N LEU A 29 -12.10 2.51 -2.95
CA LEU A 29 -13.48 2.21 -2.53
C LEU A 29 -14.51 2.51 -3.62
N THR A 30 -14.12 3.18 -4.71
CA THR A 30 -14.98 3.39 -5.88
C THR A 30 -15.04 2.13 -6.75
N THR A 31 -16.07 1.97 -7.57
CA THR A 31 -16.21 0.83 -8.50
C THR A 31 -14.99 0.69 -9.42
N LYS A 32 -14.47 1.82 -9.94
CA LYS A 32 -13.29 1.81 -10.82
C LYS A 32 -12.02 1.40 -10.05
N GLY A 33 -11.83 1.92 -8.84
CA GLY A 33 -10.70 1.57 -7.99
C GLY A 33 -10.72 0.10 -7.55
N LEU A 34 -11.88 -0.42 -7.17
CA LEU A 34 -12.07 -1.83 -6.83
C LEU A 34 -11.74 -2.74 -8.01
N ALA A 35 -12.18 -2.40 -9.23
CA ALA A 35 -11.85 -3.16 -10.42
C ALA A 35 -10.33 -3.21 -10.67
N ALA A 36 -9.64 -2.07 -10.57
CA ALA A 36 -8.19 -2.01 -10.72
C ALA A 36 -7.45 -2.81 -9.62
N MET A 37 -7.91 -2.74 -8.37
CA MET A 37 -7.34 -3.52 -7.26
C MET A 37 -7.58 -5.02 -7.43
N LEU A 38 -8.74 -5.42 -7.98
CA LEU A 38 -9.05 -6.82 -8.28
C LEU A 38 -8.14 -7.39 -9.37
N GLU A 39 -7.83 -6.63 -10.41
CA GLU A 39 -6.86 -7.05 -11.45
C GLU A 39 -5.48 -7.30 -10.84
N LYS A 40 -4.99 -6.36 -10.02
CA LYS A 40 -3.72 -6.50 -9.28
C LYS A 40 -3.71 -7.70 -8.33
N PHE A 41 -4.82 -7.96 -7.65
CA PHE A 41 -4.99 -9.11 -6.77
C PHE A 41 -4.87 -10.43 -7.54
N LYS A 42 -5.55 -10.54 -8.69
CA LYS A 42 -5.46 -11.73 -9.57
C LYS A 42 -4.04 -11.95 -10.08
N ASN A 43 -3.34 -10.88 -10.41
CA ASN A 43 -1.94 -10.91 -10.85
C ASN A 43 -0.94 -11.16 -9.71
N CYS A 44 -1.39 -11.19 -8.46
CA CYS A 44 -0.57 -11.35 -7.26
C CYS A 44 0.44 -10.21 -7.04
N ASP A 45 0.15 -9.00 -7.51
CA ASP A 45 1.02 -7.81 -7.40
C ASP A 45 1.33 -7.46 -5.93
N PHE A 46 0.39 -7.72 -5.02
CA PHE A 46 0.53 -7.43 -3.59
C PHE A 46 1.22 -8.55 -2.81
N GLY A 47 1.61 -9.62 -3.48
CA GLY A 47 2.23 -10.79 -2.88
C GLY A 47 1.24 -11.84 -2.39
N ARG A 48 1.79 -12.81 -1.65
CA ARG A 48 1.11 -14.04 -1.24
C ARG A 48 1.27 -14.26 0.25
N CYS A 49 0.29 -14.91 0.84
CA CYS A 49 0.29 -15.24 2.26
C CYS A 49 1.53 -16.05 2.63
N PRO A 50 2.22 -15.69 3.73
CA PRO A 50 3.42 -16.40 4.12
C PRO A 50 3.16 -17.73 4.83
N ARG A 51 1.93 -17.98 5.31
CA ARG A 51 1.56 -19.27 5.90
C ARG A 51 1.56 -20.37 4.85
N VAL A 52 2.28 -21.45 5.14
CA VAL A 52 2.34 -22.66 4.30
C VAL A 52 0.94 -23.27 4.11
N SER A 53 0.11 -23.29 5.16
CA SER A 53 -1.28 -23.79 5.09
C SER A 53 -2.19 -22.97 4.17
N CYS A 54 -1.82 -21.73 3.85
CA CYS A 54 -2.56 -20.91 2.90
C CYS A 54 -2.21 -21.21 1.44
N SER A 55 -1.19 -22.03 1.16
CA SER A 55 -0.81 -22.47 -0.19
C SER A 55 -0.54 -21.29 -1.14
N GLY A 56 0.06 -20.21 -0.62
CA GLY A 56 0.38 -19.03 -1.42
C GLY A 56 -0.84 -18.20 -1.87
N GLN A 57 -1.92 -18.18 -1.08
CA GLN A 57 -3.08 -17.32 -1.30
C GLN A 57 -2.69 -15.87 -1.66
N PRO A 58 -3.17 -15.29 -2.79
CA PRO A 58 -3.02 -13.86 -3.08
C PRO A 58 -3.58 -13.00 -1.97
N CYS A 59 -2.90 -11.90 -1.66
CA CYS A 59 -3.24 -11.00 -0.55
C CYS A 59 -3.60 -9.59 -1.05
N LEU A 60 -4.16 -8.77 -0.17
CA LEU A 60 -4.50 -7.36 -0.43
C LEU A 60 -3.68 -6.45 0.49
N PRO A 61 -3.31 -5.22 0.06
CA PRO A 61 -2.68 -4.26 0.95
C PRO A 61 -3.72 -3.68 1.91
N MET A 62 -3.31 -3.45 3.16
CA MET A 62 -4.17 -2.90 4.20
C MET A 62 -3.35 -2.08 5.21
N GLY A 63 -3.85 -0.90 5.57
CA GLY A 63 -3.35 -0.12 6.70
C GLY A 63 -4.11 -0.48 7.99
N GLN A 64 -3.46 -0.38 9.15
CA GLN A 64 -4.13 -0.62 10.44
C GLN A 64 -4.75 0.65 11.04
N SER A 65 -4.54 1.80 10.39
CA SER A 65 -5.05 3.09 10.82
C SER A 65 -5.25 3.99 9.60
N ASP A 66 -6.31 4.79 9.63
CA ASP A 66 -6.56 5.84 8.63
C ASP A 66 -5.80 7.14 8.95
N ILE A 67 -5.01 7.15 10.03
CA ILE A 67 -4.11 8.25 10.39
C ILE A 67 -2.78 8.04 9.67
N PRO A 68 -2.37 8.95 8.76
CA PRO A 68 -1.09 8.84 8.07
C PRO A 68 0.09 8.72 9.05
N ARG A 69 1.11 7.94 8.67
CA ARG A 69 2.33 7.68 9.48
C ARG A 69 2.10 6.94 10.80
N SER A 70 0.88 6.46 11.08
CA SER A 70 0.59 5.62 12.27
C SER A 70 1.19 4.22 12.15
N SER A 71 1.16 3.64 10.94
CA SER A 71 1.77 2.35 10.63
C SER A 71 2.08 2.23 9.14
N THR A 72 3.04 1.39 8.78
CA THR A 72 3.30 1.03 7.38
C THR A 72 2.24 0.06 6.87
N VAL A 73 2.10 -0.04 5.54
CA VAL A 73 1.16 -0.96 4.90
C VAL A 73 1.52 -2.42 5.23
N LYS A 74 0.50 -3.21 5.52
CA LYS A 74 0.58 -4.67 5.69
C LYS A 74 -0.15 -5.37 4.56
N ILE A 75 0.05 -6.68 4.43
CA ILE A 75 -0.72 -7.52 3.52
C ILE A 75 -1.72 -8.36 4.31
N TYR A 76 -2.98 -8.32 3.90
CA TYR A 76 -4.07 -9.09 4.46
C TYR A 76 -4.30 -10.35 3.63
N CYS A 77 -4.33 -11.51 4.30
CA CYS A 77 -4.67 -12.78 3.66
C CYS A 77 -6.16 -13.10 3.86
N PRO A 78 -6.97 -13.22 2.79
CA PRO A 78 -8.39 -13.56 2.92
C PRO A 78 -8.65 -15.03 3.29
N LYS A 79 -7.63 -15.92 3.28
CA LYS A 79 -7.78 -17.35 3.61
C LYS A 79 -7.57 -17.66 5.08
N CYS A 80 -6.66 -16.96 5.75
CA CYS A 80 -6.44 -17.13 7.20
C CYS A 80 -6.84 -15.89 8.01
N GLU A 81 -7.37 -14.86 7.36
CA GLU A 81 -7.90 -13.64 7.98
C GLU A 81 -6.88 -12.93 8.89
N ASP A 82 -5.63 -12.87 8.44
CA ASP A 82 -4.50 -12.38 9.25
C ASP A 82 -3.63 -11.40 8.44
N LEU A 83 -2.90 -10.54 9.16
CA LEU A 83 -2.06 -9.46 8.63
C LEU A 83 -0.57 -9.81 8.72
N TYR A 84 0.16 -9.55 7.64
CA TYR A 84 1.60 -9.83 7.56
C TYR A 84 2.37 -8.63 7.03
N TYR A 85 3.66 -8.56 7.39
CA TYR A 85 4.56 -7.61 6.76
C TYR A 85 4.86 -8.02 5.32
N PRO A 86 4.87 -7.07 4.37
CA PRO A 86 5.31 -7.36 3.00
C PRO A 86 6.76 -7.88 3.00
N ARG A 87 7.07 -8.89 2.19
CA ARG A 87 8.43 -9.46 2.14
C ARG A 87 9.45 -8.57 1.42
N SER A 88 8.98 -7.63 0.60
CA SER A 88 9.86 -6.75 -0.18
C SER A 88 10.28 -5.54 0.65
N LYS A 89 11.59 -5.23 0.66
CA LYS A 89 12.14 -4.08 1.40
C LYS A 89 11.55 -2.73 0.94
N HIS A 90 11.13 -2.65 -0.32
CA HIS A 90 10.54 -1.45 -0.93
C HIS A 90 9.09 -1.17 -0.50
N GLN A 91 8.40 -2.13 0.13
CA GLN A 91 7.02 -1.96 0.62
C GLN A 91 6.94 -1.78 2.15
N ALA A 92 8.10 -1.81 2.82
CA ALA A 92 8.24 -1.68 4.26
C ALA A 92 8.88 -0.34 4.70
N SER A 93 9.10 0.58 3.75
CA SER A 93 9.57 1.95 4.01
C SER A 93 8.39 2.88 4.27
#